data_AF-A0A7V9HAS5-F1
#
_entry.id   AF-A0A7V9HAS5-F1
#
_cell.length_a   1.000
_cell.length_b   1.000
_cell.length_c   1.000
_cell.angle_alpha   90.00
_cell.angle_beta   90.00
_cell.angle_gamma   90.00
#
_symmetry.space_group_name_H-M   'P 1'
#
loop_
_entity.id
_entity.type
_entity.pdbx_description
1 polymer ?
#
loop_
_entity_poly.entity_id
_entity_poly.type
_entity_poly.pdbx_seq_one_letter_code
_entity_poly.pdbx_strand_id
1 'polypeptide(L)'
;TSAVEVILNNPRVKAVLFNIFGGITRCDEVAIGLIEAFGQLDVKVPFVVRLDGTNDQEGRRLLAEADLPNVHVESTMLGAATRVVELAG
;
A
#
# COMPACT_ATOMS: atom_id res chain seq x y z
N THR A 1 -15.05 6.25 9.49
CA THR A 1 -13.78 6.80 8.97
C THR A 1 -12.84 5.66 8.69
N SER A 2 -12.38 5.54 7.46
CA SER A 2 -11.38 4.52 7.08
C SER A 2 -9.99 4.88 7.64
N ALA A 3 -9.10 3.89 7.82
CA ALA A 3 -7.74 4.16 8.30
C ALA A 3 -6.97 5.13 7.37
N VAL A 4 -7.22 5.02 6.07
CA VAL A 4 -6.61 5.89 5.05
C VAL A 4 -7.06 7.34 5.21
N GLU A 5 -8.36 7.60 5.43
CA GLU A 5 -8.87 8.95 5.71
C GLU A 5 -8.22 9.60 6.93
N VAL A 6 -8.03 8.84 8.01
CA VAL A 6 -7.39 9.35 9.24
C VAL A 6 -5.96 9.80 8.96
N ILE A 7 -5.20 9.01 8.20
CA ILE A 7 -3.82 9.33 7.85
C ILE A 7 -3.76 10.57 6.95
N LEU A 8 -4.62 10.62 5.92
CA LEU A 8 -4.64 11.71 4.94
C LEU A 8 -5.16 13.05 5.49
N ASN A 9 -5.89 13.04 6.61
CA ASN A 9 -6.32 14.27 7.28
C ASN A 9 -5.17 15.06 7.92
N ASN A 10 -3.99 14.47 8.09
CA ASN A 10 -2.82 15.17 8.62
C ASN A 10 -2.00 15.79 7.47
N PRO A 11 -1.95 17.14 7.34
CA PRO A 11 -1.26 17.81 6.24
C PRO A 11 0.27 17.65 6.28
N ARG A 12 0.84 17.10 7.36
CA ARG A 12 2.28 16.81 7.47
C ARG A 12 2.67 15.46 6.87
N VAL A 13 1.70 14.62 6.50
CA VAL A 13 1.98 13.34 5.84
C VAL A 13 2.44 13.63 4.42
N LYS A 14 3.67 13.18 4.10
CA LYS A 14 4.27 13.33 2.77
C LYS A 14 4.27 12.04 1.95
N ALA A 15 4.27 10.89 2.61
CA ALA A 15 4.21 9.57 2.02
C ALA A 15 3.67 8.57 3.05
N VAL A 16 3.11 7.45 2.59
CA VAL A 16 2.55 6.40 3.46
C VAL A 16 3.15 5.05 3.11
N LEU A 17 3.59 4.30 4.13
CA LEU A 17 3.99 2.91 3.99
C LEU A 17 2.91 1.99 4.57
N PHE A 18 2.25 1.23 3.72
CA PHE A 18 1.42 0.09 4.10
C PHE A 18 2.29 -1.16 4.15
N ASN A 19 2.67 -1.60 5.35
CA ASN A 19 3.41 -2.83 5.55
C ASN A 19 2.49 -3.87 6.22
N ILE A 20 2.10 -4.90 5.48
CA ILE A 20 1.21 -5.96 5.96
C ILE A 20 1.92 -7.31 5.86
N PHE A 21 1.86 -8.06 6.96
CA PHE A 21 2.28 -9.46 7.00
C PHE A 21 1.03 -10.35 7.15
N GLY A 22 0.63 -10.99 6.06
CA GLY A 22 -0.50 -11.91 6.02
C GLY A 22 -0.13 -13.29 6.53
N GLY A 23 -0.50 -13.62 7.76
CA GLY A 23 -0.39 -14.99 8.29
C GLY A 23 -1.64 -15.80 7.97
N ILE A 24 -2.68 -15.55 8.78
CA ILE A 24 -4.02 -16.16 8.62
C ILE A 24 -4.80 -15.45 7.51
N THR A 25 -4.80 -14.11 7.53
CA THR A 25 -5.36 -13.30 6.43
C THR A 25 -4.43 -13.39 5.23
N ARG A 26 -4.98 -13.74 4.07
CA ARG A 26 -4.20 -13.88 2.84
C ARG A 26 -3.93 -12.50 2.21
N CYS A 27 -2.75 -12.33 1.61
CA CYS A 27 -2.34 -11.05 1.04
C CYS A 27 -3.13 -10.68 -0.23
N ASP A 28 -3.70 -11.63 -0.95
CA ASP A 28 -4.58 -11.38 -2.09
C ASP A 28 -5.91 -10.75 -1.66
N GLU A 29 -6.52 -11.23 -0.57
CA GLU A 29 -7.71 -10.58 0.02
C GLU A 29 -7.40 -9.15 0.49
N VAL A 30 -6.23 -8.95 1.10
CA VAL A 30 -5.76 -7.60 1.49
C VAL A 30 -5.57 -6.71 0.25
N ALA A 31 -4.98 -7.23 -0.83
CA ALA A 31 -4.77 -6.49 -2.07
C ALA A 31 -6.10 -6.04 -2.70
N ILE A 32 -7.10 -6.92 -2.76
CA ILE A 32 -8.44 -6.59 -3.27
C ILE A 32 -9.05 -5.44 -2.46
N GLY A 33 -9.01 -5.54 -1.13
CA GLY A 33 -9.52 -4.48 -0.26
C GLY A 33 -8.78 -3.14 -0.43
N LEU A 34 -7.47 -3.16 -0.67
CA LEU A 34 -6.70 -1.96 -0.98
C LEU A 34 -7.11 -1.35 -2.32
N ILE A 35 -7.28 -2.15 -3.37
CA ILE A 35 -7.71 -1.70 -4.70
C ILE A 35 -9.07 -1.01 -4.61
N GLU A 36 -10.04 -1.62 -3.92
CA GLU A 36 -11.36 -1.04 -3.71
C GLU A 36 -11.28 0.29 -2.94
N ALA A 37 -10.48 0.34 -1.87
CA ALA A 37 -10.30 1.55 -1.07
C ALA A 37 -9.66 2.68 -1.87
N PHE A 38 -8.60 2.39 -2.64
CA PHE A 38 -7.93 3.40 -3.46
C PHE A 38 -8.78 3.87 -4.64
N GLY A 39 -9.65 3.02 -5.19
CA GLY A 39 -10.62 3.44 -6.22
C GLY A 39 -11.65 4.46 -5.74
N GLN A 40 -11.85 4.59 -4.42
CA GLN A 40 -12.79 5.53 -3.81
C GLN A 40 -12.13 6.80 -3.26
N LEU A 41 -10.80 6.84 -3.19
CA LEU A 41 -10.05 7.89 -2.53
C LEU A 41 -9.19 8.69 -3.53
N ASP A 42 -9.13 10.00 -3.35
CA ASP A 42 -8.19 10.86 -4.09
C ASP A 42 -6.82 10.85 -3.40
N VAL A 43 -5.92 10.01 -3.90
CA VAL A 43 -4.62 9.68 -3.28
C VAL A 43 -3.55 10.70 -3.67
N LYS A 44 -3.44 11.79 -2.89
CA LYS A 44 -2.53 12.91 -3.20
C LYS A 44 -1.06 12.70 -2.84
N VAL A 45 -0.79 11.83 -1.87
CA VAL A 45 0.58 11.52 -1.42
C VAL A 45 0.97 10.12 -1.88
N PRO A 46 2.25 9.85 -2.15
CA PRO A 46 2.72 8.53 -2.56
C PRO A 46 2.47 7.47 -1.49
N PHE A 47 1.99 6.32 -1.92
CA PHE A 47 1.82 5.12 -1.10
C PHE A 47 2.83 4.06 -1.52
N VAL A 48 3.51 3.46 -0.56
CA VAL A 48 4.32 2.26 -0.75
C VAL A 48 3.62 1.11 -0.03
N VAL A 49 3.35 0.02 -0.72
CA VAL A 49 2.68 -1.16 -0.19
C VAL A 49 3.65 -2.32 -0.21
N ARG A 50 3.79 -2.98 0.94
CA ARG A 50 4.54 -4.22 1.09
C ARG A 50 3.63 -5.27 1.70
N LEU A 51 3.42 -6.34 0.93
CA LEU A 51 2.69 -7.53 1.32
C LEU A 51 3.69 -8.69 1.44
N ASP A 52 3.63 -9.42 2.55
CA ASP A 52 4.44 -10.62 2.79
C ASP A 52 3.64 -11.66 3.58
N GLY A 53 3.99 -12.94 3.42
CA GLY A 53 3.28 -14.07 4.02
C GLY A 53 2.41 -14.84 3.02
N THR A 54 1.25 -15.34 3.47
CA THR A 54 0.37 -16.20 2.69
C THR A 54 -0.18 -15.47 1.46
N ASN A 55 0.03 -16.06 0.27
CA ASN A 55 -0.38 -15.51 -1.04
C ASN A 55 0.16 -14.10 -1.35
N ASP A 56 1.32 -13.75 -0.80
CA ASP A 56 1.98 -12.47 -1.03
C ASP A 56 2.26 -12.18 -2.52
N GLN A 57 2.71 -13.17 -3.29
CA GLN A 57 2.98 -13.05 -4.72
C GLN A 57 1.73 -12.68 -5.50
N GLU A 58 0.60 -13.33 -5.20
CA GLU A 58 -0.67 -13.03 -5.85
C GLU A 58 -1.19 -11.65 -5.44
N GLY A 59 -1.11 -11.30 -4.16
CA GLY A 59 -1.48 -9.95 -3.70
C GLY A 59 -0.68 -8.85 -4.39
N ARG A 60 0.65 -9.02 -4.53
CA ARG A 60 1.49 -8.06 -5.27
C ARG A 60 1.14 -8.01 -6.76
N ARG A 61 0.82 -9.15 -7.37
CA ARG A 61 0.39 -9.22 -8.77
C ARG A 61 -0.92 -8.44 -8.99
N LEU A 62 -1.92 -8.65 -8.13
CA LEU A 62 -3.19 -7.92 -8.20
C LEU A 62 -2.98 -6.41 -8.10
N LEU A 63 -2.13 -5.95 -7.18
CA LEU A 63 -1.80 -4.52 -7.04
C LEU A 63 -1.09 -3.96 -8.28
N ALA A 64 -0.20 -4.74 -8.90
CA ALA A 64 0.49 -4.33 -10.12
C ALA A 64 -0.45 -4.26 -11.34
N GLU A 65 -1.38 -5.21 -11.47
CA GLU A 65 -2.39 -5.23 -12.55
C GLU A 65 -3.43 -4.12 -12.40
N ALA A 66 -3.74 -3.70 -11.17
CA ALA A 66 -4.66 -2.60 -10.91
C ALA A 66 -4.14 -1.22 -11.33
N ASP A 67 -2.83 -1.09 -11.58
CA ASP A 67 -2.15 0.13 -12.05
C ASP A 67 -2.60 1.40 -11.30
N LEU A 68 -2.64 1.28 -9.96
CA LEU A 68 -3.16 2.33 -9.10
C LEU A 68 -2.23 3.56 -9.13
N PRO A 69 -2.75 4.77 -9.40
CA PRO A 69 -1.93 5.96 -9.47
C PRO A 69 -1.30 6.25 -8.10
N ASN A 70 -0.01 6.60 -8.11
CA ASN A 70 0.75 7.00 -6.91
C ASN A 70 0.90 5.88 -5.84
N VAL A 71 0.66 4.62 -6.22
CA VAL A 71 0.89 3.44 -5.39
C VAL A 71 2.08 2.66 -5.94
N HIS A 72 3.02 2.31 -5.06
CA HIS A 72 4.24 1.57 -5.38
C HIS A 72 4.27 0.29 -4.57
N VAL A 73 4.58 -0.84 -5.21
CA VAL A 73 4.61 -2.15 -4.56
C VAL A 73 6.04 -2.60 -4.35
N GLU A 74 6.37 -3.02 -3.13
CA GLU A 74 7.70 -3.50 -2.76
C GLU A 74 7.61 -4.89 -2.11
N SER A 75 8.57 -5.76 -2.40
CA SER A 75 8.59 -7.13 -1.89
C SER A 75 9.31 -7.25 -0.54
N THR A 76 10.27 -6.37 -0.27
CA THR A 76 11.11 -6.41 0.93
C THR A 76 10.83 -5.23 1.85
N MET A 77 11.00 -5.45 3.16
CA MET A 77 10.85 -4.36 4.14
C MET A 77 11.87 -3.25 3.90
N LEU A 78 13.11 -3.61 3.56
CA LEU A 78 14.16 -2.63 3.27
C LEU A 78 13.83 -1.81 2.02
N GLY A 79 13.43 -2.47 0.92
CA GLY A 79 13.01 -1.79 -0.31
C GLY A 79 11.84 -0.84 -0.05
N ALA A 80 10.81 -1.31 0.67
CA ALA A 80 9.66 -0.50 1.01
C ALA A 80 10.01 0.74 1.86
N ALA A 81 10.88 0.56 2.86
CA ALA A 81 11.35 1.65 3.70
C ALA A 81 12.21 2.67 2.93
N THR A 82 13.15 2.20 2.11
CA THR A 82 13.96 3.09 1.25
C THR A 82 13.05 3.86 0.29
N ARG A 83 12.14 3.16 -0.40
CA ARG A 83 11.27 3.75 -1.40
C ARG A 83 10.35 4.81 -0.82
N VAL A 84 9.74 4.57 0.35
CA VAL A 84 8.84 5.56 0.96
C VAL A 84 9.58 6.82 1.41
N VAL A 85 10.83 6.67 1.87
CA VAL A 85 11.68 7.81 2.25
C VAL A 85 12.06 8.64 1.02
N GLU A 86 12.47 8.00 -0.08
CA GLU A 86 12.76 8.69 -1.34
C GLU A 86 11.56 9.50 -1.85
N LEU A 87 10.35 8.94 -1.75
CA LEU A 87 9.12 9.56 -2.19
C LEU A 87 8.62 10.67 -1.24
N ALA A 88 9.01 10.63 0.03
CA ALA A 88 8.61 11.64 1.01
C ALA A 88 9.33 12.98 0.85
N GLY A 89 10.51 13.02 0.21
CA GLY A 89 11.33 14.24 0.08
C GLY A 89 11.98 14.66 1.39
#